data_AF-A0A449AEW4-F1
#
_entry.id   AF-A0A449AEW4-F1
#
_cell.length_a   1.000
_cell.length_b   1.000
_cell.length_c   1.000
_cell.angle_alpha   90.00
_cell.angle_beta   90.00
_cell.angle_gamma   90.00
#
_symmetry.space_group_name_H-M   'P 1'
#
loop_
_entity.id
_entity.type
_entity.pdbx_description
1 polymer ?
#
loop_
_entity_poly.entity_id
_entity_poly.type
_entity_poly.pdbx_seq_one_letter_code
_entity_poly.pdbx_strand_id
1 'polypeptide(L)'
;MKKGLYADNPVVNFGEKTRRFFMFEEKANSRRKIFASIWAVFFGILAASIIYWIIGTTGDNPQNTTIFSFVTYIFRFSSTESNRSTFLLYFLFFAFSGLAISIGFKSGLFNIGVSGQMTFPAIIFFAIIIGLKLDIENISLEFLIGMFFVFIIMGMFIGLISGFLKAFFNVHEVISTIFLNWIITYIAKYLFTQGNEAFGKESFSYFDPVSGTKNIFISSEYQNLFIYFGIGLIIALVIFVWFIYSKTAIGYKIKMVGLNKTNAKYVGINEKLLVVSIMGISGALSGIAGFFLIILKNNKLEAASAPMAIGFEAIAIALIALNSPIGVLFTSIFYSLINTAQIGFSFLRGSEKVTFDFFPIITGIIIFMSALAIIFYKFRVIRSLVKYGYLSTNKTYWYNFKVYHSSKFKYILPEKLRLFKLYFANLKTRLNFRKQESLYQKEVYNQIKASKNMNEEDLLNFYTKLSKAKFEHIAKRNDAGLNNYRDSKNKFKNQVQNRKQNFNLLKETLFLDFNKKVLTKYKQAFKVKDLATEGGM
;
A
#
# COMPACT_ATOMS: atom_id res chain seq x y z
N MET A 1 -28.08 -16.62 -0.26
CA MET A 1 -28.73 -17.06 -1.51
C MET A 1 -30.09 -16.40 -1.54
N LYS A 2 -30.37 -15.49 -2.48
CA LYS A 2 -31.74 -14.97 -2.67
C LYS A 2 -32.43 -15.90 -3.67
N LYS A 3 -33.59 -16.45 -3.28
CA LYS A 3 -34.53 -17.19 -4.14
C LYS A 3 -34.69 -16.45 -5.48
N GLY A 4 -34.83 -17.21 -6.57
CA GLY A 4 -34.88 -16.69 -7.95
C GLY A 4 -35.80 -15.49 -8.07
N LEU A 5 -35.30 -14.41 -8.66
CA LEU A 5 -36.04 -13.14 -8.79
C LEU A 5 -37.25 -13.26 -9.73
N TYR A 6 -37.31 -14.32 -10.53
CA TYR A 6 -38.35 -14.55 -11.52
C TYR A 6 -38.82 -16.00 -11.44
N ALA A 7 -40.15 -16.17 -11.48
CA ALA A 7 -40.86 -17.45 -11.38
C ALA A 7 -40.18 -18.51 -12.25
N ASP A 8 -39.66 -19.57 -11.61
CA ASP A 8 -39.18 -20.88 -12.08
C ASP A 8 -38.71 -21.07 -13.54
N ASN A 9 -38.27 -20.01 -14.23
CA ASN A 9 -37.75 -20.08 -15.59
C ASN A 9 -36.21 -20.10 -15.54
N PRO A 10 -35.58 -21.28 -15.72
CA PRO A 10 -34.15 -21.45 -15.58
C PRO A 10 -33.36 -20.64 -16.62
N VAL A 11 -33.93 -20.42 -17.82
CA VAL A 11 -33.29 -19.70 -18.92
C VAL A 11 -33.17 -18.21 -18.60
N VAL A 12 -34.24 -17.60 -18.10
CA VAL A 12 -34.22 -16.17 -17.74
C VAL A 12 -33.37 -15.91 -16.49
N ASN A 13 -33.41 -16.81 -15.51
CA ASN A 13 -32.53 -16.73 -14.35
C ASN A 13 -31.05 -16.93 -14.71
N PHE A 14 -30.74 -17.82 -15.66
CA PHE A 14 -29.39 -17.99 -16.19
C PHE A 14 -28.91 -16.77 -16.97
N GLY A 15 -29.75 -16.22 -17.86
CA GLY A 15 -29.48 -14.98 -18.61
C GLY A 15 -29.27 -13.77 -17.70
N GLU A 16 -30.05 -13.64 -16.63
CA GLU A 16 -29.86 -12.56 -15.66
C GLU A 16 -28.57 -12.73 -14.83
N LYS A 17 -28.25 -13.97 -14.40
CA LYS A 17 -26.99 -14.27 -13.71
C LYS A 17 -25.77 -13.98 -14.58
N THR A 18 -25.78 -14.42 -15.84
CA THR A 18 -24.70 -14.14 -16.80
C THR A 18 -24.60 -12.63 -17.09
N ARG A 19 -25.71 -11.93 -17.32
CA ARG A 19 -25.70 -10.46 -17.47
C ARG A 19 -25.09 -9.76 -16.25
N ARG A 20 -25.53 -10.11 -15.04
CA ARG A 20 -25.02 -9.52 -13.79
C ARG A 20 -23.54 -9.82 -13.56
N PHE A 21 -23.09 -11.01 -13.96
CA PHE A 21 -21.69 -11.42 -13.95
C PHE A 21 -20.86 -10.57 -14.90
N PHE A 22 -21.21 -10.52 -16.19
CA PHE A 22 -20.47 -9.75 -17.22
C PHE A 22 -20.56 -8.23 -17.05
N MET A 23 -21.69 -7.70 -16.55
CA MET A 23 -21.85 -6.26 -16.24
C MET A 23 -21.28 -5.87 -14.88
N PHE A 24 -20.76 -6.83 -14.10
CA PHE A 24 -20.22 -6.64 -12.77
C PHE A 24 -21.19 -5.92 -11.81
N GLU A 25 -22.49 -6.24 -11.89
CA GLU A 25 -23.54 -5.59 -11.09
C GLU A 25 -23.66 -6.12 -9.65
N GLU A 26 -23.10 -7.28 -9.32
CA GLU A 26 -23.12 -7.78 -7.93
C GLU A 26 -22.30 -6.92 -6.95
N LYS A 27 -22.86 -6.73 -5.74
CA LYS A 27 -22.26 -6.01 -4.60
C LYS A 27 -21.10 -6.76 -3.92
N ALA A 28 -20.77 -7.99 -4.32
CA ALA A 28 -19.80 -8.84 -3.63
C ALA A 28 -18.33 -8.50 -3.99
N ASN A 29 -17.85 -7.36 -3.49
CA ASN A 29 -16.48 -6.85 -3.71
C ASN A 29 -15.37 -7.81 -3.25
N SER A 30 -15.62 -8.74 -2.32
CA SER A 30 -14.56 -9.60 -1.76
C SER A 30 -14.25 -10.83 -2.62
N ARG A 31 -15.25 -11.52 -3.20
CA ARG A 31 -15.00 -12.69 -4.06
C ARG A 31 -14.29 -12.30 -5.35
N ARG A 32 -14.68 -11.16 -5.92
CA ARG A 32 -14.05 -10.62 -7.14
C ARG A 32 -12.58 -10.27 -6.94
N LYS A 33 -12.20 -9.77 -5.75
CA LYS A 33 -10.80 -9.51 -5.39
C LYS A 33 -9.96 -10.79 -5.41
N ILE A 34 -10.50 -11.86 -4.84
CA ILE A 34 -9.84 -13.17 -4.82
C ILE A 34 -9.66 -13.71 -6.25
N PHE A 35 -10.72 -13.68 -7.07
CA PHE A 35 -10.61 -14.10 -8.47
C PHE A 35 -9.62 -13.25 -9.27
N ALA A 36 -9.57 -11.94 -9.04
CA ALA A 36 -8.60 -11.06 -9.70
C ALA A 36 -7.15 -11.46 -9.34
N SER A 37 -6.85 -11.71 -8.06
CA SER A 37 -5.53 -12.20 -7.65
C SER A 37 -5.20 -13.56 -8.26
N ILE A 38 -6.16 -14.49 -8.32
CA ILE A 38 -5.97 -15.81 -8.94
C ILE A 38 -5.68 -15.68 -10.43
N TRP A 39 -6.45 -14.86 -11.16
CA TRP A 39 -6.22 -14.60 -12.58
C TRP A 39 -4.86 -13.95 -12.84
N ALA A 40 -4.44 -13.02 -11.99
CA ALA A 40 -3.13 -12.39 -12.10
C ALA A 40 -1.99 -13.39 -11.95
N VAL A 41 -2.07 -14.28 -10.95
CA VAL A 41 -1.08 -15.36 -10.75
C VAL A 41 -1.09 -16.31 -11.94
N PHE A 42 -2.28 -16.71 -12.42
CA PHE A 42 -2.42 -17.58 -13.60
C PHE A 42 -1.76 -16.98 -14.85
N PHE A 43 -2.12 -15.74 -15.23
CA PHE A 43 -1.54 -15.09 -16.40
C PHE A 43 -0.05 -14.77 -16.22
N GLY A 44 0.39 -14.48 -14.99
CA GLY A 44 1.81 -14.29 -14.68
C GLY A 44 2.63 -15.56 -14.85
N ILE A 45 2.14 -16.70 -14.34
CA ILE A 45 2.77 -18.01 -14.54
C ILE A 45 2.75 -18.41 -16.02
N LEU A 46 1.65 -18.15 -16.72
CA LEU A 46 1.54 -18.44 -18.15
C LEU A 46 2.57 -17.63 -18.96
N ALA A 47 2.71 -16.33 -18.69
CA ALA A 47 3.73 -15.51 -19.32
C ALA A 47 5.15 -16.00 -18.98
N ALA A 48 5.43 -16.32 -17.72
CA ALA A 48 6.72 -16.87 -17.28
C ALA A 48 7.04 -18.19 -17.98
N SER A 49 6.05 -19.05 -18.13
CA SER A 49 6.16 -20.34 -18.81
C SER A 49 6.46 -20.18 -20.30
N ILE A 50 5.86 -19.18 -20.95
CA ILE A 50 6.15 -18.85 -22.35
C ILE A 50 7.58 -18.32 -22.50
N ILE A 51 8.02 -17.42 -21.61
CA ILE A 51 9.39 -16.89 -21.65
C ILE A 51 10.41 -18.00 -21.39
N TYR A 52 10.16 -18.86 -20.40
CA TYR A 52 11.00 -20.03 -20.14
C TYR A 52 11.08 -20.95 -21.36
N TRP A 53 9.96 -21.21 -22.01
CA TRP A 53 9.91 -22.02 -23.22
C TRP A 53 10.73 -21.39 -24.35
N ILE A 54 10.60 -20.09 -24.59
CA ILE A 54 11.40 -19.37 -25.60
C ILE A 54 12.90 -19.50 -25.29
N ILE A 55 13.31 -19.22 -24.05
CA ILE A 55 14.73 -19.33 -23.65
C ILE A 55 15.23 -20.77 -23.79
N GLY A 56 14.45 -21.74 -23.31
CA GLY A 56 14.77 -23.17 -23.35
C GLY A 56 14.87 -23.74 -24.76
N THR A 57 14.07 -23.25 -25.71
CA THR A 57 14.16 -23.65 -27.12
C THR A 57 15.43 -23.17 -27.82
N THR A 58 16.10 -22.15 -27.26
CA THR A 58 17.37 -21.64 -27.77
C THR A 58 18.60 -22.28 -27.12
N GLY A 59 18.42 -23.17 -26.14
CA GLY A 59 19.51 -23.87 -25.45
C GLY A 59 19.94 -25.16 -26.13
N ASP A 60 20.96 -25.82 -25.57
CA ASP A 60 21.60 -27.00 -26.18
C ASP A 60 20.72 -28.28 -26.13
N ASN A 61 19.58 -28.25 -25.43
CA ASN A 61 18.68 -29.40 -25.30
C ASN A 61 17.18 -29.02 -25.21
N PRO A 62 16.54 -28.66 -26.35
CA PRO A 62 15.18 -28.12 -26.37
C PRO A 62 14.07 -29.15 -26.10
N GLN A 63 14.35 -30.46 -26.15
CA GLN A 63 13.32 -31.51 -26.09
C GLN A 63 12.59 -31.60 -24.73
N ASN A 64 13.18 -31.07 -23.65
CA ASN A 64 12.59 -31.10 -22.31
C ASN A 64 12.00 -29.76 -21.85
N THR A 65 12.08 -28.71 -22.69
CA THR A 65 11.56 -27.39 -22.35
C THR A 65 10.19 -27.20 -23.01
N THR A 66 9.13 -27.22 -22.20
CA THR A 66 7.75 -26.97 -22.63
C THR A 66 7.15 -25.87 -21.75
N ILE A 67 6.02 -25.30 -22.18
CA ILE A 67 5.27 -24.32 -21.37
C ILE A 67 4.92 -24.90 -19.99
N PHE A 68 4.59 -26.19 -19.90
CA PHE A 68 4.27 -26.81 -18.62
C PHE A 68 5.51 -27.21 -17.81
N SER A 69 6.68 -27.39 -18.44
CA SER A 69 7.86 -27.87 -17.73
C SER A 69 8.36 -26.86 -16.69
N PHE A 70 8.25 -25.55 -16.95
CA PHE A 70 8.58 -24.50 -15.98
C PHE A 70 7.86 -24.69 -14.64
N VAL A 71 6.54 -24.88 -14.69
CA VAL A 71 5.72 -25.08 -13.47
C VAL A 71 6.13 -26.38 -12.79
N THR A 72 6.29 -27.47 -13.55
CA THR A 72 6.68 -28.77 -12.97
C THR A 72 8.06 -28.72 -12.30
N TYR A 73 9.02 -27.99 -12.88
CA TYR A 73 10.36 -27.84 -12.32
C TYR A 73 10.39 -26.96 -11.07
N ILE A 74 9.57 -25.90 -11.01
CA ILE A 74 9.40 -25.14 -9.77
C ILE A 74 8.95 -26.04 -8.63
N PHE A 75 7.89 -26.84 -8.85
CA PHE A 75 7.40 -27.76 -7.81
C PHE A 75 8.44 -28.84 -7.49
N ARG A 76 9.03 -29.48 -8.50
CA ARG A 76 10.00 -30.55 -8.31
C ARG A 76 11.23 -30.08 -7.51
N PHE A 77 11.84 -28.97 -7.89
CA PHE A 77 13.04 -28.45 -7.23
C PHE A 77 12.74 -27.87 -5.86
N SER A 78 11.54 -27.32 -5.65
CA SER A 78 11.15 -26.84 -4.33
C SER A 78 10.80 -27.97 -3.36
N SER A 79 10.33 -29.13 -3.83
CA SER A 79 9.82 -30.21 -2.98
C SER A 79 10.85 -31.30 -2.68
N THR A 80 12.13 -31.14 -3.06
CA THR A 80 13.19 -32.08 -2.69
C THR A 80 13.51 -32.01 -1.19
N GLU A 81 13.84 -33.13 -0.57
CA GLU A 81 14.18 -33.19 0.87
C GLU A 81 15.33 -32.22 1.23
N SER A 82 16.34 -32.09 0.36
CA SER A 82 17.46 -31.16 0.56
C SER A 82 17.03 -29.69 0.65
N ASN A 83 15.93 -29.33 -0.01
CA ASN A 83 15.46 -27.95 -0.13
C ASN A 83 14.32 -27.64 0.83
N ARG A 84 13.85 -28.63 1.61
CA ARG A 84 12.71 -28.47 2.51
C ARG A 84 12.94 -27.37 3.54
N SER A 85 14.11 -27.35 4.19
CA SER A 85 14.46 -26.31 5.17
C SER A 85 14.57 -24.94 4.52
N THR A 86 15.20 -24.86 3.34
CA THR A 86 15.34 -23.62 2.57
C THR A 86 13.98 -23.04 2.16
N PHE A 87 13.07 -23.90 1.69
CA PHE A 87 11.70 -23.52 1.35
C PHE A 87 10.95 -22.94 2.55
N LEU A 88 11.03 -23.60 3.70
CA LEU A 88 10.36 -23.15 4.93
C LEU A 88 10.94 -21.82 5.44
N LEU A 89 12.26 -21.65 5.38
CA LEU A 89 12.91 -20.39 5.77
C LEU A 89 12.53 -19.24 4.83
N TYR A 90 12.48 -19.48 3.52
CA TYR A 90 11.94 -18.49 2.58
C TYR A 90 10.48 -18.18 2.86
N PHE A 91 9.66 -19.20 3.16
CA PHE A 91 8.25 -19.00 3.51
C PHE A 91 8.09 -18.10 4.73
N LEU A 92 8.86 -18.35 5.80
CA LEU A 92 8.83 -17.52 6.99
C LEU A 92 9.27 -16.09 6.67
N PHE A 93 10.40 -15.92 5.98
CA PHE A 93 10.86 -14.61 5.53
C PHE A 93 9.77 -13.85 4.76
N PHE A 94 9.21 -14.45 3.71
CA PHE A 94 8.20 -13.84 2.86
C PHE A 94 6.88 -13.58 3.58
N ALA A 95 6.47 -14.47 4.50
CA ALA A 95 5.23 -14.30 5.24
C ALA A 95 5.33 -13.19 6.29
N PHE A 96 6.43 -13.10 7.05
CA PHE A 96 6.65 -12.03 8.01
C PHE A 96 6.85 -10.67 7.30
N SER A 97 7.69 -10.61 6.26
CA SER A 97 7.93 -9.37 5.51
C SER A 97 6.70 -8.93 4.70
N GLY A 98 5.97 -9.86 4.08
CA GLY A 98 4.73 -9.59 3.38
C GLY A 98 3.63 -9.09 4.32
N LEU A 99 3.56 -9.61 5.55
CA LEU A 99 2.64 -9.15 6.58
C LEU A 99 3.04 -7.74 7.06
N ALA A 100 4.34 -7.49 7.25
CA ALA A 100 4.87 -6.17 7.60
C ALA A 100 4.42 -5.09 6.62
N ILE A 101 4.56 -5.33 5.31
CA ILE A 101 4.17 -4.37 4.28
C ILE A 101 2.65 -4.27 4.15
N SER A 102 1.95 -5.41 4.23
CA SER A 102 0.48 -5.43 4.17
C SER A 102 -0.16 -4.56 5.25
N ILE A 103 0.41 -4.52 6.45
CA ILE A 103 -0.07 -3.67 7.55
C ILE A 103 0.11 -2.20 7.22
N GLY A 104 1.29 -1.80 6.71
CA GLY A 104 1.54 -0.43 6.25
C GLY A 104 0.59 -0.02 5.13
N PHE A 105 0.45 -0.83 4.09
CA PHE A 105 -0.45 -0.54 2.97
C PHE A 105 -1.91 -0.45 3.42
N LYS A 106 -2.33 -1.22 4.43
CA LYS A 106 -3.69 -1.12 4.99
C LYS A 106 -3.98 0.23 5.62
N SER A 107 -2.96 0.87 6.20
CA SER A 107 -3.06 2.20 6.81
C SER A 107 -2.76 3.34 5.84
N GLY A 108 -2.50 3.05 4.57
CA GLY A 108 -2.10 4.03 3.56
C GLY A 108 -0.68 4.55 3.74
N LEU A 109 0.20 3.77 4.39
CA LEU A 109 1.63 4.03 4.49
C LEU A 109 2.40 3.08 3.58
N PHE A 110 3.41 3.57 2.89
CA PHE A 110 4.20 2.75 1.97
C PHE A 110 5.60 2.50 2.53
N ASN A 111 5.79 1.39 3.26
CA ASN A 111 7.06 1.03 3.88
C ASN A 111 7.96 0.26 2.88
N ILE A 112 8.92 0.95 2.24
CA ILE A 112 9.97 0.31 1.41
C ILE A 112 11.17 -0.10 2.28
N GLY A 113 11.12 0.22 3.57
CA GLY A 113 12.23 0.11 4.52
C GLY A 113 12.50 -1.30 5.02
N VAL A 114 11.75 -2.31 4.56
CA VAL A 114 11.88 -3.69 5.03
C VAL A 114 13.31 -4.20 4.89
N SER A 115 13.97 -3.87 3.77
CA SER A 115 15.37 -4.23 3.52
C SER A 115 16.31 -3.72 4.62
N GLY A 116 16.26 -2.44 4.97
CA GLY A 116 17.05 -1.88 6.06
C GLY A 116 16.59 -2.34 7.44
N GLN A 117 15.28 -2.43 7.68
CA GLN A 117 14.69 -2.85 8.96
C GLN A 117 15.05 -4.30 9.32
N MET A 118 15.31 -5.16 8.33
CA MET A 118 15.78 -6.53 8.55
C MET A 118 17.31 -6.63 8.64
N THR A 119 18.04 -5.78 7.92
CA THR A 119 19.51 -5.78 7.91
C THR A 119 20.10 -5.13 9.16
N PHE A 120 19.52 -4.04 9.67
CA PHE A 120 20.08 -3.34 10.83
C PHE A 120 20.20 -4.22 12.09
N PRO A 121 19.21 -5.05 12.46
CA PRO A 121 19.40 -5.98 13.56
C PRO A 121 20.45 -7.05 13.30
N ALA A 122 20.67 -7.47 12.04
CA ALA A 122 21.76 -8.37 11.69
C ALA A 122 23.14 -7.71 11.89
N ILE A 123 23.25 -6.40 11.62
CA ILE A 123 24.46 -5.63 11.97
C ILE A 123 24.73 -5.73 13.47
N ILE A 124 23.69 -5.52 14.30
CA ILE A 124 23.83 -5.60 15.76
C ILE A 124 24.21 -7.03 16.20
N PHE A 125 23.57 -8.06 15.62
CA PHE A 125 23.89 -9.45 15.90
C PHE A 125 25.37 -9.78 15.67
N PHE A 126 25.89 -9.48 14.48
CA PHE A 126 27.28 -9.76 14.15
C PHE A 126 28.25 -8.85 14.92
N ALA A 127 27.89 -7.60 15.18
CA ALA A 127 28.69 -6.72 16.03
C ALA A 127 28.82 -7.26 17.46
N ILE A 128 27.77 -7.86 18.02
CA ILE A 128 27.81 -8.50 19.35
C ILE A 128 28.70 -9.75 19.32
N ILE A 129 28.57 -10.62 18.32
CA ILE A 129 29.44 -11.81 18.18
C ILE A 129 30.90 -11.41 18.13
N ILE A 130 31.25 -10.45 17.27
CA ILE A 130 32.64 -10.00 17.08
C ILE A 130 33.14 -9.27 18.33
N GLY A 131 32.34 -8.34 18.88
CA GLY A 131 32.70 -7.54 20.04
C GLY A 131 32.90 -8.36 21.31
N LEU A 132 32.11 -9.43 21.50
CA LEU A 132 32.26 -10.38 22.61
C LEU A 132 33.18 -11.55 22.29
N LYS A 133 33.74 -11.61 21.08
CA LYS A 133 34.61 -12.70 20.59
C LYS A 133 33.99 -14.09 20.79
N LEU A 134 32.69 -14.21 20.48
CA LEU A 134 31.95 -15.48 20.64
C LEU A 134 32.38 -16.50 19.59
N ASP A 135 32.36 -17.77 19.97
CA ASP A 135 32.62 -18.87 19.04
C ASP A 135 31.52 -18.95 17.96
N ILE A 136 31.91 -18.72 16.71
CA ILE A 136 31.02 -18.77 15.55
C ILE A 136 30.68 -20.21 15.14
N GLU A 137 31.44 -21.21 15.59
CA GLU A 137 31.22 -22.62 15.28
C GLU A 137 30.21 -23.28 16.24
N ASN A 138 29.93 -22.66 17.39
CA ASN A 138 29.00 -23.20 18.37
C ASN A 138 28.11 -22.11 18.99
N ILE A 139 27.16 -21.62 18.21
CA ILE A 139 26.18 -20.65 18.70
C ILE A 139 25.14 -21.35 19.59
N SER A 140 25.05 -20.91 20.86
CA SER A 140 24.11 -21.46 21.83
C SER A 140 22.65 -21.09 21.52
N LEU A 141 21.71 -21.94 21.97
CA LEU A 141 20.29 -21.71 21.78
C LEU A 141 19.79 -20.47 22.54
N GLU A 142 20.29 -20.23 23.75
CA GLU A 142 19.93 -19.07 24.58
C GLU A 142 20.33 -17.76 23.89
N PHE A 143 21.52 -17.75 23.27
CA PHE A 143 21.98 -16.61 22.49
C PHE A 143 21.06 -16.34 21.30
N LEU A 144 20.67 -17.37 20.55
CA LEU A 144 19.73 -17.23 19.42
C LEU A 144 18.36 -16.71 19.88
N ILE A 145 17.84 -17.17 21.02
CA ILE A 145 16.57 -16.70 21.57
C ILE A 145 16.69 -15.21 21.97
N GLY A 146 17.76 -14.82 22.67
CA GLY A 146 18.00 -13.43 23.01
C GLY A 146 18.09 -12.54 21.77
N MET A 147 18.82 -13.01 20.76
CA MET A 147 18.97 -12.31 19.50
C MET A 147 17.67 -12.22 18.69
N PHE A 148 16.79 -13.22 18.76
CA PHE A 148 15.47 -13.13 18.13
C PHE A 148 14.67 -11.91 18.63
N PHE A 149 14.72 -11.62 19.93
CA PHE A 149 14.11 -10.40 20.49
C PHE A 149 14.85 -9.12 20.06
N VAL A 150 16.18 -9.14 19.97
CA VAL A 150 16.96 -8.02 19.42
C VAL A 150 16.53 -7.71 17.98
N PHE A 151 16.28 -8.74 17.16
CA PHE A 151 15.75 -8.56 15.80
C PHE A 151 14.41 -7.83 15.78
N ILE A 152 13.48 -8.21 16.67
CA ILE A 152 12.18 -7.53 16.80
C ILE A 152 12.37 -6.07 17.21
N ILE A 153 13.15 -5.80 18.26
CA ILE A 153 13.28 -4.47 18.86
C ILE A 153 14.02 -3.52 17.92
N MET A 154 15.13 -3.95 17.32
CA MET A 154 15.93 -3.14 16.42
C MET A 154 15.22 -2.91 15.08
N GLY A 155 14.49 -3.91 14.57
CA GLY A 155 13.65 -3.74 13.38
C GLY A 155 12.53 -2.73 13.65
N MET A 156 11.88 -2.83 14.80
CA MET A 156 10.88 -1.86 15.26
C MET A 156 11.47 -0.46 15.37
N PHE A 157 12.66 -0.32 15.95
CA PHE A 157 13.33 0.96 16.13
C PHE A 157 13.54 1.69 14.80
N ILE A 158 14.09 1.02 13.77
CA ILE A 158 14.25 1.62 12.44
C ILE A 158 12.90 1.98 11.81
N GLY A 159 11.89 1.13 12.00
CA GLY A 159 10.52 1.44 11.61
C GLY A 159 9.99 2.72 12.28
N LEU A 160 10.16 2.84 13.60
CA LEU A 160 9.75 4.00 14.39
C LEU A 160 10.41 5.29 13.92
N ILE A 161 11.70 5.27 13.53
CA ILE A 161 12.39 6.46 12.97
C ILE A 161 11.64 6.98 11.74
N SER A 162 11.35 6.10 10.78
CA SER A 162 10.65 6.51 9.56
C SER A 162 9.22 7.01 9.82
N GLY A 163 8.51 6.37 10.76
CA GLY A 163 7.18 6.78 11.20
C GLY A 163 7.19 8.12 11.94
N PHE A 164 8.20 8.37 12.76
CA PHE A 164 8.41 9.62 13.49
C PHE A 164 8.67 10.78 12.54
N LEU A 165 9.58 10.59 11.57
CA LEU A 165 9.85 11.58 10.52
C LEU A 165 8.58 11.93 9.72
N LYS A 166 7.75 10.92 9.41
CA LYS A 166 6.46 11.15 8.75
C LYS A 166 5.48 11.93 9.63
N ALA A 167 5.32 11.50 10.88
CA ALA A 167 4.29 12.02 11.78
C ALA A 167 4.56 13.45 12.27
N PHE A 168 5.83 13.81 12.49
CA PHE A 168 6.21 15.09 13.09
C PHE A 168 6.78 16.09 12.07
N PHE A 169 7.55 15.60 11.10
CA PHE A 169 8.20 16.45 10.10
C PHE A 169 7.54 16.40 8.72
N ASN A 170 6.48 15.60 8.56
CA ASN A 170 5.75 15.41 7.30
C ASN A 170 6.66 14.94 6.14
N VAL A 171 7.78 14.28 6.45
CA VAL A 171 8.67 13.67 5.46
C VAL A 171 7.93 12.51 4.80
N HIS A 172 7.99 12.39 3.48
CA HIS A 172 7.32 11.29 2.79
C HIS A 172 7.96 9.95 3.19
N GLU A 173 7.14 9.00 3.66
CA GLU A 173 7.57 7.72 4.24
C GLU A 173 8.36 6.86 3.25
N VAL A 174 8.01 6.92 1.97
CA VAL A 174 8.78 6.27 0.88
C VAL A 174 10.21 6.79 0.83
N ILE A 175 10.40 8.10 0.94
CA ILE A 175 11.71 8.74 0.83
C ILE A 175 12.56 8.39 2.05
N SER A 176 11.99 8.56 3.26
CA SER A 176 12.72 8.26 4.51
C SER A 176 13.13 6.79 4.59
N THR A 177 12.26 5.87 4.18
CA THR A 177 12.57 4.43 4.19
C THR A 177 13.61 4.03 3.15
N ILE A 178 13.58 4.60 1.93
CA ILE A 178 14.62 4.36 0.92
C ILE A 178 15.99 4.84 1.44
N PHE A 179 16.07 6.08 1.96
CA PHE A 179 17.34 6.59 2.48
C PHE A 179 17.86 5.76 3.67
N LEU A 180 16.98 5.34 4.59
CA LEU A 180 17.37 4.47 5.70
C LEU A 180 17.94 3.13 5.22
N ASN A 181 17.39 2.51 4.17
CA ASN A 181 17.95 1.29 3.59
C ASN A 181 19.40 1.49 3.14
N TRP A 182 19.68 2.58 2.43
CA TRP A 182 21.03 2.90 1.97
C TRP A 182 21.99 3.20 3.13
N ILE A 183 21.56 4.01 4.11
CA ILE A 183 22.35 4.31 5.30
C ILE A 183 22.75 3.01 6.00
N ILE A 184 21.80 2.12 6.26
CA ILE A 184 22.02 0.85 6.95
C ILE A 184 22.95 -0.06 6.12
N THR A 185 22.77 -0.10 4.80
CA THR A 185 23.64 -0.86 3.90
C THR A 185 25.08 -0.37 3.98
N TYR A 186 25.30 0.94 3.93
CA TYR A 186 26.65 1.51 4.01
C TYR A 186 27.28 1.38 5.40
N ILE A 187 26.47 1.40 6.47
CA ILE A 187 26.95 1.07 7.82
C ILE A 187 27.42 -0.39 7.87
N ALA A 188 26.64 -1.33 7.36
CA ALA A 188 27.02 -2.74 7.29
C ALA A 188 28.30 -2.94 6.47
N LYS A 189 28.35 -2.32 5.28
CA LYS A 189 29.52 -2.38 4.40
C LYS A 189 30.75 -1.81 5.11
N TYR A 190 30.64 -0.65 5.74
CA TYR A 190 31.74 -0.07 6.49
C TYR A 190 32.22 -1.05 7.56
N LEU A 191 31.35 -1.49 8.47
CA LEU A 191 31.72 -2.33 9.63
C LEU A 191 32.27 -3.71 9.25
N PHE A 192 31.73 -4.35 8.22
CA PHE A 192 32.04 -5.75 7.89
C PHE A 192 32.91 -5.94 6.64
N THR A 193 33.51 -4.87 6.11
CA THR A 193 34.55 -4.99 5.09
C THR A 193 35.87 -5.39 5.74
N GLN A 194 36.50 -6.44 5.23
CA GLN A 194 37.81 -6.91 5.70
C GLN A 194 38.85 -5.78 5.62
N GLY A 195 39.63 -5.61 6.70
CA GLY A 195 40.59 -4.51 6.83
C GLY A 195 40.05 -3.28 7.57
N ASN A 196 38.75 -3.22 7.88
CA ASN A 196 38.25 -2.23 8.82
C ASN A 196 38.66 -2.60 10.26
N GLU A 197 39.38 -1.70 10.94
CA GLU A 197 39.81 -1.85 12.33
C GLU A 197 38.75 -1.44 13.36
N ALA A 198 37.49 -1.22 12.94
CA ALA A 198 36.38 -0.85 13.83
C ALA A 198 36.16 -1.80 15.01
N PHE A 199 36.52 -3.09 14.85
CA PHE A 199 36.46 -4.11 15.90
C PHE A 199 37.86 -4.55 16.38
N GLY A 200 38.92 -3.82 16.02
CA GLY A 200 40.30 -4.18 16.28
C GLY A 200 40.86 -5.25 15.33
N LYS A 201 42.19 -5.29 15.18
CA LYS A 201 42.90 -6.19 14.25
C LYS A 201 42.70 -7.68 14.57
N GLU A 202 42.50 -8.04 15.83
CA GLU A 202 42.27 -9.41 16.26
C GLU A 202 40.93 -9.98 15.76
N SER A 203 40.01 -9.12 15.35
CA SER A 203 38.69 -9.50 14.85
C SER A 203 38.69 -9.94 13.38
N PHE A 204 39.84 -9.93 12.71
CA PHE A 204 39.95 -10.31 11.30
C PHE A 204 39.54 -11.77 11.02
N SER A 205 39.61 -12.65 12.02
CA SER A 205 39.14 -14.03 11.94
C SER A 205 37.62 -14.17 11.73
N TYR A 206 36.84 -13.11 11.99
CA TYR A 206 35.38 -13.10 11.86
C TYR A 206 34.86 -12.59 10.50
N PHE A 207 35.74 -12.10 9.62
CA PHE A 207 35.35 -11.65 8.29
C PHE A 207 35.66 -12.69 7.21
N ASP A 208 34.79 -12.76 6.21
CA ASP A 208 35.00 -13.54 4.99
C ASP A 208 36.00 -12.79 4.08
N PRO A 209 37.04 -13.46 3.55
CA PRO A 209 38.02 -12.84 2.66
C PRO A 209 37.42 -12.23 1.38
N VAL A 210 36.26 -12.74 0.95
CA VAL A 210 35.60 -12.30 -0.28
C VAL A 210 34.69 -11.11 0.00
N SER A 211 33.78 -11.23 0.98
CA SER A 211 32.90 -10.13 1.38
C SER A 211 32.05 -10.48 2.62
N GLY A 212 32.07 -9.59 3.62
CA GLY A 212 31.16 -9.62 4.78
C GLY A 212 31.66 -10.43 5.96
N THR A 213 30.74 -10.90 6.78
CA THR A 213 31.05 -11.75 7.94
C THR A 213 31.27 -13.20 7.53
N LYS A 214 32.07 -13.94 8.31
CA LYS A 214 32.13 -15.40 8.18
C LYS A 214 30.78 -16.02 8.51
N ASN A 215 30.58 -17.22 7.95
CA ASN A 215 29.44 -18.05 8.28
C ASN A 215 29.50 -18.45 9.76
N ILE A 216 28.38 -18.29 10.45
CA ILE A 216 28.15 -18.92 11.75
C ILE A 216 27.62 -20.34 11.51
N PHE A 217 27.87 -21.22 12.47
CA PHE A 217 27.29 -22.54 12.51
C PHE A 217 26.12 -22.55 13.50
N ILE A 218 24.96 -22.96 13.01
CA ILE A 218 23.76 -23.19 13.80
C ILE A 218 23.40 -24.66 13.58
N SER A 219 23.23 -25.40 14.68
CA SER A 219 22.86 -26.82 14.59
C SER A 219 21.53 -26.98 13.85
N SER A 220 21.38 -28.07 13.10
CA SER A 220 20.15 -28.38 12.38
C SER A 220 18.95 -28.52 13.32
N GLU A 221 19.18 -28.98 14.56
CA GLU A 221 18.17 -29.04 15.61
C GLU A 221 17.63 -27.64 15.97
N TYR A 222 18.51 -26.68 16.24
CA TYR A 222 18.10 -25.31 16.58
C TYR A 222 17.43 -24.63 15.40
N GLN A 223 17.94 -24.82 14.18
CA GLN A 223 17.33 -24.30 12.96
C GLN A 223 15.90 -24.83 12.79
N ASN A 224 15.69 -26.14 12.97
CA ASN A 224 14.37 -26.76 12.89
C ASN A 224 13.43 -26.26 14.00
N LEU A 225 13.91 -26.12 15.23
CA LEU A 225 13.15 -25.58 16.35
C LEU A 225 12.59 -24.19 16.01
N PHE A 226 13.44 -23.29 15.51
CA PHE A 226 13.03 -21.95 15.09
C PHE A 226 12.08 -21.97 13.90
N ILE A 227 12.25 -22.89 12.94
CA ILE A 227 11.32 -23.05 11.82
C ILE A 227 9.91 -23.40 12.33
N TYR A 228 9.78 -24.41 13.19
CA TYR A 228 8.47 -24.80 13.73
C TYR A 228 7.85 -23.70 14.59
N PHE A 229 8.66 -23.06 15.44
CA PHE A 229 8.23 -21.89 16.20
C PHE A 229 7.76 -20.75 15.28
N GLY A 230 8.53 -20.45 14.24
CA GLY A 230 8.20 -19.43 13.25
C GLY A 230 6.89 -19.70 12.52
N ILE A 231 6.62 -20.96 12.15
CA ILE A 231 5.36 -21.38 11.52
C ILE A 231 4.18 -21.16 12.47
N GLY A 232 4.31 -21.58 13.73
CA GLY A 232 3.29 -21.33 14.75
C GLY A 232 3.05 -19.83 14.96
N LEU A 233 4.12 -19.05 15.07
CA LEU A 233 4.08 -17.61 15.29
C LEU A 233 3.41 -16.87 14.13
N ILE A 234 3.76 -17.17 12.88
CA ILE A 234 3.17 -16.48 11.73
C ILE A 234 1.68 -16.80 11.58
N ILE A 235 1.27 -18.05 11.84
CA ILE A 235 -0.15 -18.44 11.82
C ILE A 235 -0.91 -17.66 12.90
N ALA A 236 -0.38 -17.62 14.13
CA ALA A 236 -0.97 -16.88 15.23
C ALA A 236 -1.10 -15.38 14.90
N LEU A 237 -0.05 -14.76 14.34
CA LEU A 237 -0.06 -13.35 13.95
C LEU A 237 -1.03 -13.05 12.81
N VAL A 238 -1.15 -13.94 11.81
CA VAL A 238 -2.10 -13.75 10.72
C VAL A 238 -3.54 -13.79 11.24
N ILE A 239 -3.86 -14.73 12.12
CA ILE A 239 -5.17 -14.82 12.79
C ILE A 239 -5.42 -13.57 13.64
N PHE A 240 -4.41 -13.15 14.41
CA PHE A 240 -4.48 -11.97 15.28
C PHE A 240 -4.71 -10.68 14.48
N VAL A 241 -3.95 -10.44 13.42
CA VAL A 241 -4.10 -9.26 12.55
C VAL A 241 -5.44 -9.30 11.82
N TRP A 242 -5.87 -10.48 11.35
CA TRP A 242 -7.20 -10.65 10.76
C TRP A 242 -8.31 -10.31 11.76
N PHE A 243 -8.18 -10.75 13.01
CA PHE A 243 -9.13 -10.45 14.09
C PHE A 243 -9.17 -8.94 14.37
N ILE A 244 -8.00 -8.29 14.53
CA ILE A 244 -7.91 -6.83 14.70
C ILE A 244 -8.64 -6.12 13.56
N TYR A 245 -8.34 -6.48 12.31
CA TYR A 245 -8.96 -5.83 11.17
C TYR A 245 -10.47 -6.06 11.10
N SER A 246 -10.96 -7.21 11.52
CA SER A 246 -12.36 -7.58 11.32
C SER A 246 -13.25 -7.23 12.50
N LYS A 247 -12.71 -7.19 13.72
CA LYS A 247 -13.49 -7.21 14.96
C LYS A 247 -13.14 -6.10 15.96
N THR A 248 -12.07 -5.31 15.76
CA THR A 248 -11.66 -4.31 16.76
C THR A 248 -11.73 -2.87 16.26
N ALA A 249 -11.85 -1.93 17.21
CA ALA A 249 -11.83 -0.49 16.94
C ALA A 249 -10.49 -0.03 16.36
N ILE A 250 -9.37 -0.65 16.75
CA ILE A 250 -8.04 -0.34 16.21
C ILE A 250 -8.01 -0.65 14.71
N GLY A 251 -8.52 -1.81 14.29
CA GLY A 251 -8.61 -2.17 12.88
C GLY A 251 -9.48 -1.19 12.07
N TYR A 252 -10.56 -0.68 12.66
CA TYR A 252 -11.38 0.38 12.04
C TYR A 252 -10.58 1.67 11.85
N LYS A 253 -9.85 2.13 12.89
CA LYS A 253 -9.01 3.33 12.82
C LYS A 253 -7.93 3.22 11.74
N ILE A 254 -7.24 2.08 11.66
CA ILE A 254 -6.21 1.79 10.63
C ILE A 254 -6.80 1.93 9.22
N LYS A 255 -7.92 1.26 8.95
CA LYS A 255 -8.57 1.33 7.63
C LYS A 255 -9.05 2.75 7.29
N MET A 256 -9.58 3.46 8.28
CA MET A 256 -10.12 4.81 8.08
C MET A 256 -9.01 5.80 7.69
N VAL A 257 -7.86 5.76 8.38
CA VAL A 257 -6.69 6.59 8.05
C VAL A 257 -6.19 6.28 6.64
N GLY A 258 -6.13 4.99 6.27
CA GLY A 258 -5.72 4.58 4.92
C GLY A 258 -6.65 5.02 3.81
N LEU A 259 -7.95 5.18 4.08
CA LEU A 259 -8.93 5.65 3.11
C LEU A 259 -8.99 7.17 3.00
N ASN A 260 -9.00 7.89 4.12
CA ASN A 260 -9.05 9.34 4.15
C ASN A 260 -8.53 9.91 5.48
N LYS A 261 -7.30 10.42 5.46
CA LYS A 261 -6.63 11.04 6.60
C LYS A 261 -7.40 12.23 7.19
N THR A 262 -7.99 13.08 6.34
CA THR A 262 -8.79 14.24 6.77
C THR A 262 -10.03 13.82 7.56
N ASN A 263 -10.73 12.79 7.09
CA ASN A 263 -11.90 12.26 7.80
C ASN A 263 -11.50 11.55 9.10
N ALA A 264 -10.37 10.84 9.10
CA ALA A 264 -9.85 10.20 10.31
C ALA A 264 -9.56 11.23 11.42
N LYS A 265 -8.96 12.37 11.06
CA LYS A 265 -8.72 13.48 11.98
C LYS A 265 -10.01 14.11 12.50
N TYR A 266 -11.02 14.24 11.65
CA TYR A 266 -12.34 14.75 12.06
C TYR A 266 -13.03 13.87 13.10
N VAL A 267 -12.86 12.55 13.03
CA VAL A 267 -13.42 11.58 13.99
C VAL A 267 -12.53 11.38 15.23
N GLY A 268 -11.49 12.21 15.41
CA GLY A 268 -10.67 12.23 16.62
C GLY A 268 -9.57 11.15 16.68
N ILE A 269 -9.18 10.56 15.54
CA ILE A 269 -8.07 9.60 15.51
C ILE A 269 -6.74 10.36 15.64
N ASN A 270 -5.90 9.95 16.59
CA ASN A 270 -4.52 10.44 16.70
C ASN A 270 -3.66 9.83 15.56
N GLU A 271 -3.63 10.54 14.43
CA GLU A 271 -2.89 10.13 13.24
C GLU A 271 -1.39 9.93 13.51
N LYS A 272 -0.77 10.84 14.29
CA LYS A 272 0.68 10.79 14.55
C LYS A 272 1.08 9.51 15.25
N LEU A 273 0.40 9.20 16.35
CA LEU A 273 0.65 7.97 17.11
C LEU A 273 0.43 6.74 16.24
N LEU A 274 -0.68 6.73 15.48
CA LEU A 274 -1.03 5.61 14.61
C LEU A 274 0.01 5.37 13.51
N VAL A 275 0.54 6.43 12.89
CA VAL A 275 1.59 6.35 11.87
C VAL A 275 2.89 5.78 12.46
N VAL A 276 3.32 6.31 13.61
CA VAL A 276 4.53 5.83 14.31
C VAL A 276 4.39 4.36 14.70
N SER A 277 3.27 3.99 15.34
CA SER A 277 3.03 2.62 15.77
C SER A 277 2.97 1.63 14.61
N ILE A 278 2.34 1.98 13.49
CA ILE A 278 2.26 1.09 12.32
C ILE A 278 3.63 0.88 11.69
N MET A 279 4.42 1.94 11.53
CA MET A 279 5.77 1.79 10.98
C MET A 279 6.67 0.99 11.94
N GLY A 280 6.52 1.17 13.26
CA GLY A 280 7.20 0.35 14.26
C GLY A 280 6.81 -1.13 14.19
N ILE A 281 5.51 -1.46 14.14
CA ILE A 281 5.04 -2.85 14.02
C ILE A 281 5.51 -3.49 12.71
N SER A 282 5.46 -2.73 11.61
CA SER A 282 6.00 -3.16 10.31
C SER A 282 7.51 -3.44 10.41
N GLY A 283 8.26 -2.59 11.09
CA GLY A 283 9.68 -2.79 11.38
C GLY A 283 9.96 -4.04 12.23
N ALA A 284 9.18 -4.27 13.29
CA ALA A 284 9.30 -5.48 14.13
C ALA A 284 9.13 -6.76 13.31
N LEU A 285 8.08 -6.83 12.49
CA LEU A 285 7.83 -7.98 11.61
C LEU A 285 8.93 -8.15 10.55
N SER A 286 9.47 -7.04 10.04
CA SER A 286 10.63 -7.07 9.13
C SER A 286 11.89 -7.58 9.81
N GLY A 287 12.09 -7.22 11.08
CA GLY A 287 13.16 -7.77 11.93
C GLY A 287 13.03 -9.29 12.08
N ILE A 288 11.85 -9.81 12.40
CA ILE A 288 11.61 -11.26 12.44
C ILE A 288 11.95 -11.92 11.10
N ALA A 289 11.52 -11.31 9.98
CA ALA A 289 11.85 -11.80 8.65
C ALA A 289 13.36 -11.87 8.41
N GLY A 290 14.11 -10.85 8.86
CA GLY A 290 15.56 -10.80 8.81
C GLY A 290 16.25 -11.91 9.58
N PHE A 291 15.71 -12.28 10.74
CA PHE A 291 16.25 -13.40 11.52
C PHE A 291 16.18 -14.72 10.73
N PHE A 292 15.03 -15.03 10.15
CA PHE A 292 14.86 -16.25 9.34
C PHE A 292 15.72 -16.25 8.06
N LEU A 293 15.88 -15.10 7.42
CA LEU A 293 16.63 -15.01 6.17
C LEU A 293 18.15 -14.91 6.39
N ILE A 294 18.59 -13.93 7.17
CA ILE A 294 20.01 -13.59 7.30
C ILE A 294 20.71 -14.55 8.27
N ILE A 295 20.10 -14.79 9.44
CA ILE A 295 20.71 -15.62 10.48
C ILE A 295 20.52 -17.11 10.18
N LEU A 296 19.28 -17.57 10.01
CA LEU A 296 19.02 -19.00 9.87
C LEU A 296 19.24 -19.57 8.47
N LYS A 297 19.07 -18.79 7.40
CA LYS A 297 19.18 -19.28 6.01
C LYS A 297 20.51 -18.94 5.36
N ASN A 298 21.01 -17.72 5.52
CA ASN A 298 22.28 -17.30 4.94
C ASN A 298 23.49 -17.57 5.86
N ASN A 299 23.28 -17.64 7.19
CA ASN A 299 24.33 -17.80 8.21
C ASN A 299 25.43 -16.70 8.20
N LYS A 300 25.27 -15.65 7.39
CA LYS A 300 26.20 -14.53 7.30
C LYS A 300 25.51 -13.27 6.85
N LEU A 301 26.17 -12.14 7.10
CA LEU A 301 25.79 -10.84 6.57
C LEU A 301 26.82 -10.41 5.52
N GLU A 302 26.36 -10.22 4.29
CA GLU A 302 27.21 -9.76 3.19
C GLU A 302 27.48 -8.25 3.30
N ALA A 303 28.73 -7.84 3.03
CA ALA A 303 29.12 -6.43 2.92
C ALA A 303 28.75 -5.86 1.53
N ALA A 304 27.45 -5.91 1.21
CA ALA A 304 26.93 -5.53 -0.09
C ALA A 304 27.04 -4.01 -0.37
N SER A 305 27.13 -3.64 -1.65
CA SER A 305 27.11 -2.23 -2.10
C SER A 305 25.71 -1.68 -2.38
N ALA A 306 24.67 -2.50 -2.17
CA ALA A 306 23.28 -2.12 -2.38
C ALA A 306 22.38 -2.81 -1.33
N PRO A 307 21.22 -2.21 -0.99
CA PRO A 307 20.25 -2.83 -0.12
C PRO A 307 19.82 -4.21 -0.65
N MET A 308 19.55 -5.14 0.27
CA MET A 308 19.18 -6.51 -0.08
C MET A 308 17.87 -6.53 -0.89
N ALA A 309 17.96 -6.93 -2.15
CA ALA A 309 16.88 -6.82 -3.12
C ALA A 309 15.65 -7.66 -2.75
N ILE A 310 15.87 -8.83 -2.14
CA ILE A 310 14.78 -9.74 -1.74
C ILE A 310 13.81 -9.11 -0.73
N GLY A 311 14.24 -8.09 0.03
CA GLY A 311 13.37 -7.31 0.91
C GLY A 311 12.28 -6.54 0.17
N PHE A 312 12.53 -6.16 -1.09
CA PHE A 312 11.56 -5.45 -1.92
C PHE A 312 10.52 -6.39 -2.52
N GLU A 313 10.82 -7.68 -2.67
CA GLU A 313 9.86 -8.70 -3.15
C GLU A 313 8.65 -8.82 -2.21
N ALA A 314 8.80 -8.51 -0.92
CA ALA A 314 7.68 -8.47 0.01
C ALA A 314 6.59 -7.47 -0.38
N ILE A 315 6.92 -6.42 -1.16
CA ILE A 315 5.94 -5.45 -1.70
C ILE A 315 4.99 -6.16 -2.66
N ALA A 316 5.54 -7.00 -3.52
CA ALA A 316 4.79 -7.81 -4.46
C ALA A 316 3.78 -8.71 -3.73
N ILE A 317 4.25 -9.34 -2.65
CA ILE A 317 3.44 -10.23 -1.83
C ILE A 317 2.24 -9.50 -1.25
N ALA A 318 2.45 -8.32 -0.66
CA ALA A 318 1.37 -7.51 -0.11
C ALA A 318 0.35 -7.07 -1.18
N LEU A 319 0.82 -6.74 -2.39
CA LEU A 319 -0.03 -6.34 -3.52
C LEU A 319 -0.90 -7.49 -4.04
N ILE A 320 -0.31 -8.67 -4.29
CA ILE A 320 -1.03 -9.86 -4.75
C ILE A 320 -2.03 -10.33 -3.68
N ALA A 321 -1.62 -10.28 -2.41
CA ALA A 321 -2.46 -10.56 -1.25
C ALA A 321 -3.55 -9.49 -1.01
N LEU A 322 -3.54 -8.38 -1.73
CA LEU A 322 -4.47 -7.25 -1.56
C LEU A 322 -4.54 -6.75 -0.11
N ASN A 323 -3.40 -6.73 0.58
CA ASN A 323 -3.26 -6.38 2.01
C ASN A 323 -4.16 -7.24 2.92
N SER A 324 -4.41 -8.50 2.55
CA SER A 324 -5.10 -9.50 3.37
C SER A 324 -4.08 -10.34 4.12
N PRO A 325 -4.12 -10.42 5.47
CA PRO A 325 -3.18 -11.25 6.24
C PRO A 325 -3.19 -12.72 5.79
N ILE A 326 -4.36 -13.27 5.49
CA ILE A 326 -4.50 -14.65 5.00
C ILE A 326 -3.95 -14.77 3.57
N GLY A 327 -4.15 -13.76 2.74
CA GLY A 327 -3.61 -13.73 1.37
C GLY A 327 -2.07 -13.71 1.35
N VAL A 328 -1.44 -13.09 2.36
CA VAL A 328 0.01 -13.07 2.51
C VAL A 328 0.55 -14.48 2.66
N LEU A 329 -0.07 -15.36 3.46
CA LEU A 329 0.40 -16.75 3.64
C LEU A 329 0.47 -17.49 2.30
N PHE A 330 -0.64 -17.50 1.55
CA PHE A 330 -0.70 -18.19 0.25
C PHE A 330 0.26 -17.61 -0.78
N THR A 331 0.39 -16.28 -0.80
CA THR A 331 1.32 -15.61 -1.72
C THR A 331 2.78 -15.88 -1.34
N SER A 332 3.07 -16.00 -0.04
CA SER A 332 4.42 -16.32 0.45
C SER A 332 4.83 -17.73 0.08
N ILE A 333 3.92 -18.71 0.20
CA ILE A 333 4.16 -20.08 -0.31
C ILE A 333 4.58 -20.03 -1.78
N PHE A 334 3.82 -19.29 -2.59
CA PHE A 334 4.11 -19.15 -4.01
C PHE A 334 5.49 -18.50 -4.28
N TYR A 335 5.85 -17.44 -3.57
CA TYR A 335 7.17 -16.81 -3.70
C TYR A 335 8.31 -17.71 -3.21
N SER A 336 8.09 -18.51 -2.17
CA SER A 336 9.06 -19.49 -1.68
C SER A 336 9.31 -20.62 -2.66
N LEU A 337 8.27 -21.11 -3.35
CA LEU A 337 8.43 -22.10 -4.41
C LEU A 337 9.38 -21.57 -5.50
N ILE A 338 9.14 -20.35 -5.96
CA ILE A 338 9.96 -19.71 -7.00
C ILE A 338 11.40 -19.52 -6.53
N ASN A 339 11.62 -18.96 -5.34
CA ASN A 339 12.96 -18.64 -4.83
C ASN A 339 13.78 -19.89 -4.50
N THR A 340 13.13 -20.93 -3.99
CA THR A 340 13.82 -22.21 -3.69
C THR A 340 14.22 -22.92 -4.97
N ALA A 341 13.38 -22.87 -6.00
CA ALA A 341 13.63 -23.57 -7.24
C ALA A 341 14.78 -22.98 -8.07
N GLN A 342 15.17 -21.71 -7.86
CA GLN A 342 16.14 -20.99 -8.70
C GLN A 342 17.44 -21.75 -8.92
N ILE A 343 18.02 -22.26 -7.82
CA ILE A 343 19.28 -23.00 -7.86
C ILE A 343 19.13 -24.28 -8.69
N GLY A 344 17.98 -24.96 -8.62
CA GLY A 344 17.71 -26.17 -9.40
C GLY A 344 17.69 -25.92 -10.90
N PHE A 345 17.22 -24.75 -11.35
CA PHE A 345 17.24 -24.37 -12.76
C PHE A 345 18.65 -24.16 -13.31
N SER A 346 19.59 -23.68 -12.49
CA SER A 346 21.00 -23.54 -12.88
C SER A 346 21.69 -24.87 -13.19
N PHE A 347 21.17 -25.98 -12.65
CA PHE A 347 21.71 -27.33 -12.89
C PHE A 347 20.94 -28.12 -13.95
N LEU A 348 19.87 -27.56 -14.53
CA LEU A 348 19.07 -28.23 -15.55
C LEU A 348 19.70 -28.05 -16.94
N ARG A 349 20.05 -29.16 -17.61
CA ARG A 349 20.51 -29.16 -19.01
C ARG A 349 19.46 -28.54 -19.94
N GLY A 350 19.88 -27.65 -20.84
CA GLY A 350 18.99 -26.88 -21.71
C GLY A 350 18.36 -25.64 -21.05
N SER A 351 18.67 -25.37 -19.78
CA SER A 351 18.39 -24.10 -19.10
C SER A 351 19.65 -23.28 -18.84
N GLU A 352 20.76 -23.54 -19.56
CA GLU A 352 22.03 -22.82 -19.34
C GLU A 352 21.88 -21.30 -19.57
N LYS A 353 20.94 -20.89 -20.41
CA LYS A 353 20.62 -19.48 -20.71
C LYS A 353 19.66 -18.83 -19.70
N VAL A 354 19.14 -19.59 -18.74
CA VAL A 354 18.32 -19.07 -17.65
C VAL A 354 19.24 -18.49 -16.58
N THR A 355 19.56 -17.21 -16.72
CA THR A 355 20.36 -16.47 -15.72
C THR A 355 19.55 -16.18 -14.46
N PHE A 356 20.23 -15.81 -13.37
CA PHE A 356 19.56 -15.42 -12.12
C PHE A 356 18.58 -14.23 -12.29
N ASP A 357 18.80 -13.38 -13.28
CA ASP A 357 17.92 -12.24 -13.61
C ASP A 357 16.54 -12.66 -14.16
N PHE A 358 16.40 -13.91 -14.62
CA PHE A 358 15.14 -14.44 -15.12
C PHE A 358 14.03 -14.42 -14.06
N PHE A 359 14.34 -14.78 -12.82
CA PHE A 359 13.33 -14.89 -11.76
C PHE A 359 12.77 -13.53 -11.32
N PRO A 360 13.56 -12.46 -11.12
CA PRO A 360 13.05 -11.11 -10.94
C PRO A 360 12.13 -10.63 -12.07
N ILE A 361 12.42 -10.99 -13.33
CA ILE A 361 11.53 -10.64 -14.46
C ILE A 361 10.16 -11.32 -14.29
N ILE A 362 10.15 -12.60 -13.90
CA ILE A 362 8.91 -13.36 -13.66
C ILE A 362 8.09 -12.74 -12.52
N THR A 363 8.72 -12.48 -11.37
CA THR A 363 8.03 -11.87 -10.23
C THR A 363 7.50 -10.48 -10.62
N GLY A 364 8.27 -9.70 -11.38
CA GLY A 364 7.86 -8.44 -11.99
C GLY A 364 6.61 -8.53 -12.87
N ILE A 365 6.55 -9.52 -13.77
CA ILE A 365 5.38 -9.75 -14.63
C ILE A 365 4.16 -10.12 -13.79
N ILE A 366 4.31 -10.97 -12.78
CA ILE A 366 3.21 -11.36 -11.88
C ILE A 366 2.68 -10.14 -11.12
N ILE A 367 3.57 -9.26 -10.63
CA ILE A 367 3.19 -7.99 -9.99
C ILE A 367 2.40 -7.13 -10.97
N PHE A 368 2.90 -6.95 -12.18
CA PHE A 368 2.25 -6.13 -13.20
C PHE A 368 0.85 -6.67 -13.54
N MET A 369 0.71 -7.99 -13.71
CA MET A 369 -0.59 -8.65 -13.92
C MET A 369 -1.52 -8.49 -12.72
N SER A 370 -1.00 -8.53 -11.48
CA SER A 370 -1.80 -8.31 -10.26
C SER A 370 -2.35 -6.88 -10.17
N ALA A 371 -1.54 -5.89 -10.55
CA ALA A 371 -1.97 -4.51 -10.63
C ALA A 371 -3.04 -4.31 -11.71
N LEU A 372 -2.87 -4.91 -12.89
CA LEU A 372 -3.86 -4.88 -13.97
C LEU A 372 -5.18 -5.54 -13.56
N ALA A 373 -5.14 -6.66 -12.82
CA ALA A 373 -6.34 -7.34 -12.35
C ALA A 373 -7.20 -6.44 -11.43
N ILE A 374 -6.57 -5.60 -10.59
CA ILE A 374 -7.28 -4.60 -9.77
C ILE A 374 -7.94 -3.53 -10.66
N ILE A 375 -7.34 -3.16 -11.78
CA ILE A 375 -7.92 -2.22 -12.74
C ILE A 375 -9.18 -2.81 -13.35
N PHE A 376 -9.17 -4.07 -13.78
CA PHE A 376 -10.37 -4.73 -14.31
C PHE A 376 -11.50 -4.84 -13.27
N TYR A 377 -11.19 -4.90 -11.98
CA TYR A 377 -12.19 -4.80 -10.90
C TYR A 377 -12.85 -3.41 -10.82
N LYS A 378 -12.09 -2.32 -10.96
CA LYS A 378 -12.63 -0.94 -10.91
C LYS A 378 -13.25 -0.51 -12.25
N PHE A 379 -12.68 -0.97 -13.35
CA PHE A 379 -13.03 -0.57 -14.70
C PHE A 379 -13.96 -1.63 -15.30
N ARG A 380 -15.26 -1.35 -15.27
CA ARG A 380 -16.29 -2.23 -15.84
C ARG A 380 -16.27 -2.11 -17.37
N VAL A 381 -15.26 -2.69 -18.03
CA VAL A 381 -15.01 -2.58 -19.49
C VAL A 381 -16.28 -2.80 -20.30
N ILE A 382 -16.93 -3.95 -20.11
CA ILE A 382 -18.15 -4.33 -20.85
C ILE A 382 -19.27 -3.33 -20.60
N ARG A 383 -19.52 -2.95 -19.34
CA ARG A 383 -20.54 -1.94 -18.99
C ARG A 383 -20.24 -0.60 -19.64
N SER A 384 -18.98 -0.17 -19.63
CA SER A 384 -18.54 1.09 -20.24
C SER A 384 -18.74 1.06 -21.75
N LEU A 385 -18.30 -0.01 -22.42
CA LEU A 385 -18.46 -0.18 -23.87
C LEU A 385 -19.92 -0.15 -24.27
N VAL A 386 -20.78 -0.95 -23.61
CA VAL A 386 -22.23 -0.96 -23.90
C VAL A 386 -22.85 0.40 -23.59
N LYS A 387 -22.47 1.04 -22.48
CA LYS A 387 -22.98 2.38 -22.11
C LYS A 387 -22.62 3.42 -23.16
N TYR A 388 -21.36 3.52 -23.55
CA TYR A 388 -20.93 4.53 -24.52
C TYR A 388 -21.43 4.21 -25.92
N GLY A 389 -21.53 2.93 -26.30
CA GLY A 389 -22.18 2.51 -27.54
C GLY A 389 -23.66 2.86 -27.59
N TYR A 390 -24.40 2.72 -26.48
CA TYR A 390 -25.78 3.19 -26.42
C TYR A 390 -25.88 4.72 -26.44
N LEU A 391 -25.05 5.42 -25.64
CA LEU A 391 -25.08 6.88 -25.56
C LEU A 391 -24.77 7.53 -26.91
N SER A 392 -23.87 6.97 -27.72
CA SER A 392 -23.56 7.50 -29.06
C SER A 392 -24.76 7.45 -30.02
N THR A 393 -25.69 6.51 -29.83
CA THR A 393 -26.92 6.38 -30.62
C THR A 393 -28.09 7.23 -30.10
N ASN A 394 -28.01 7.73 -28.85
CA ASN A 394 -29.14 8.39 -28.19
C ASN A 394 -29.19 9.90 -28.51
N LYS A 395 -30.32 10.37 -29.06
CA LYS A 395 -30.54 11.80 -29.41
C LYS A 395 -30.50 12.73 -28.18
N THR A 396 -31.11 12.32 -27.07
CA THR A 396 -31.17 13.11 -25.82
C THR A 396 -29.76 13.31 -25.22
N TYR A 397 -28.88 12.32 -25.37
CA TYR A 397 -27.47 12.46 -24.97
C TYR A 397 -26.77 13.56 -25.76
N TRP A 398 -26.86 13.52 -27.10
CA TRP A 398 -26.18 14.49 -27.97
C TRP A 398 -26.67 15.93 -27.77
N TYR A 399 -27.98 16.11 -27.55
CA TYR A 399 -28.54 17.42 -27.20
C TYR A 399 -27.91 17.98 -25.92
N ASN A 400 -27.92 17.20 -24.83
CA ASN A 400 -27.35 17.61 -23.55
C ASN A 400 -25.82 17.74 -23.59
N PHE A 401 -25.15 16.93 -24.42
CA PHE A 401 -23.71 17.02 -24.67
C PHE A 401 -23.35 18.37 -25.28
N LYS A 402 -24.09 18.81 -26.31
CA LYS A 402 -23.91 20.14 -26.93
C LYS A 402 -24.18 21.26 -25.94
N VAL A 403 -25.28 21.18 -25.18
CA VAL A 403 -25.61 22.18 -24.14
C VAL A 403 -24.50 22.27 -23.09
N TYR A 404 -24.02 21.13 -22.58
CA TYR A 404 -22.95 21.09 -21.58
C TYR A 404 -21.65 21.73 -22.09
N HIS A 405 -21.21 21.39 -23.31
CA HIS A 405 -19.98 21.94 -23.87
C HIS A 405 -20.11 23.41 -24.28
N SER A 406 -21.26 23.82 -24.84
CA SER A 406 -21.55 25.22 -25.16
C SER A 406 -21.62 26.10 -23.90
N SER A 407 -22.18 25.56 -22.80
CA SER A 407 -22.26 26.26 -21.51
C SER A 407 -20.87 26.60 -20.92
N LYS A 408 -19.82 25.89 -21.34
CA LYS A 408 -18.43 26.15 -20.92
C LYS A 408 -17.97 27.52 -21.44
N PHE A 409 -18.28 27.83 -22.70
CA PHE A 409 -17.97 29.15 -23.27
C PHE A 409 -18.95 30.22 -22.78
N LYS A 410 -20.24 29.90 -22.67
CA LYS A 410 -21.28 30.88 -22.31
C LYS A 410 -21.25 31.33 -20.84
N TYR A 411 -20.88 30.46 -19.90
CA TYR A 411 -20.96 30.75 -18.45
C TYR A 411 -19.63 30.59 -17.71
N ILE A 412 -18.85 29.54 -18.00
CA ILE A 412 -17.63 29.26 -17.23
C ILE A 412 -16.54 30.29 -17.56
N LEU A 413 -16.38 30.65 -18.84
CA LEU A 413 -15.36 31.59 -19.28
C LEU A 413 -15.60 33.02 -18.74
N PRO A 414 -16.81 33.62 -18.85
CA PRO A 414 -17.09 34.95 -18.31
C PRO A 414 -16.96 35.01 -16.79
N GLU A 415 -17.39 33.97 -16.09
CA GLU A 415 -17.31 33.92 -14.63
C GLU A 415 -15.85 33.77 -14.14
N LYS A 416 -15.01 33.04 -14.89
CA LYS A 416 -13.56 33.00 -14.65
C LYS A 416 -12.91 34.37 -14.85
N LEU A 417 -13.31 35.12 -15.88
CA LEU A 417 -12.87 36.50 -16.11
C LEU A 417 -13.34 37.45 -14.99
N ARG A 418 -14.59 37.30 -14.53
CA ARG A 418 -15.12 38.06 -13.38
C ARG A 418 -14.32 37.78 -12.11
N LEU A 419 -13.99 36.51 -11.83
CA LEU A 419 -13.14 36.11 -10.71
C LEU A 419 -11.73 36.69 -10.82
N PHE A 420 -11.17 36.77 -12.02
CA PHE A 420 -9.89 37.39 -12.27
C PHE A 420 -9.93 38.89 -11.95
N LYS A 421 -10.95 39.62 -12.43
CA LYS A 421 -11.14 41.04 -12.07
C LYS A 421 -11.31 41.24 -10.55
N LEU A 422 -12.13 40.41 -9.91
CA LEU A 422 -12.33 40.41 -8.45
C LEU A 422 -11.02 40.14 -7.68
N TYR A 423 -10.17 39.26 -8.19
CA TYR A 423 -8.87 38.98 -7.58
C TYR A 423 -8.00 40.24 -7.52
N PHE A 424 -7.86 40.97 -8.64
CA PHE A 424 -7.06 42.19 -8.69
C PHE A 424 -7.68 43.32 -7.84
N ALA A 425 -9.00 43.48 -7.86
CA ALA A 425 -9.69 44.45 -7.01
C ALA A 425 -9.43 44.17 -5.52
N ASN A 426 -9.53 42.90 -5.11
CA ASN A 426 -9.32 42.48 -3.73
C ASN A 426 -7.82 42.54 -3.32
N LEU A 427 -6.89 42.40 -4.27
CA LEU A 427 -5.45 42.53 -4.00
C LEU A 427 -5.10 43.90 -3.40
N LYS A 428 -5.64 44.99 -3.98
CA LYS A 428 -5.43 46.35 -3.49
C LYS A 428 -6.01 46.54 -2.09
N THR A 429 -7.25 46.11 -1.88
CA THR A 429 -7.92 46.17 -0.56
C THR A 429 -7.16 45.37 0.48
N ARG A 430 -6.67 44.17 0.13
CA ARG A 430 -5.91 43.31 1.03
C ARG A 430 -4.57 43.89 1.44
N LEU A 431 -3.87 44.56 0.53
CA LEU A 431 -2.61 45.25 0.87
C LEU A 431 -2.85 46.41 1.84
N ASN A 432 -3.90 47.21 1.59
CA ASN A 432 -4.27 48.31 2.48
C ASN A 432 -4.69 47.79 3.87
N PHE A 433 -5.52 46.76 3.92
CA PHE A 433 -5.96 46.17 5.18
C PHE A 433 -4.81 45.50 5.94
N ARG A 434 -3.84 44.87 5.25
CA ARG A 434 -2.64 44.31 5.89
C ARG A 434 -1.81 45.38 6.61
N LYS A 435 -1.72 46.59 6.05
CA LYS A 435 -1.08 47.73 6.72
C LYS A 435 -1.88 48.16 7.95
N GLN A 436 -3.20 48.32 7.82
CA GLN A 436 -4.09 48.68 8.93
C GLN A 436 -4.06 47.65 10.05
N GLU A 437 -4.04 46.36 9.71
CA GLU A 437 -4.02 45.27 10.68
C GLU A 437 -2.68 45.20 11.42
N SER A 438 -1.56 45.50 10.74
CA SER A 438 -0.26 45.64 11.40
C SER A 438 -0.23 46.83 12.38
N LEU A 439 -0.87 47.95 12.03
CA LEU A 439 -0.97 49.12 12.92
C LEU A 439 -1.84 48.82 14.14
N TYR A 440 -3.03 48.24 13.91
CA TYR A 440 -3.94 47.81 14.96
C TYR A 440 -3.27 46.82 15.93
N GLN A 441 -2.52 45.83 15.42
CA GLN A 441 -1.78 44.88 16.26
C GLN A 441 -0.71 45.56 17.13
N LYS A 442 -0.01 46.57 16.59
CA LYS A 442 0.96 47.36 17.36
C LYS A 442 0.28 48.20 18.45
N GLU A 443 -0.85 48.83 18.14
CA GLU A 443 -1.63 49.60 19.11
C GLU A 443 -2.14 48.70 20.25
N VAL A 444 -2.74 47.57 19.92
CA VAL A 444 -3.22 46.59 20.90
C VAL A 444 -2.08 46.07 21.77
N TYR A 445 -0.93 45.76 21.17
CA TYR A 445 0.26 45.33 21.93
C TYR A 445 0.75 46.40 22.91
N ASN A 446 0.80 47.66 22.48
CA ASN A 446 1.19 48.78 23.34
C ASN A 446 0.18 48.99 24.48
N GLN A 447 -1.12 48.88 24.20
CA GLN A 447 -2.17 48.97 25.21
C GLN A 447 -2.07 47.85 26.25
N ILE A 448 -1.84 46.60 25.81
CA ILE A 448 -1.63 45.45 26.71
C ILE A 448 -0.35 45.60 27.53
N LYS A 449 0.72 46.19 26.96
CA LYS A 449 1.95 46.46 27.70
C LYS A 449 1.72 47.51 28.80
N ALA A 450 0.91 48.54 28.52
CA ALA A 450 0.56 49.59 29.47
C ALA A 450 -0.39 49.12 30.58
N SER A 451 -1.20 48.08 30.34
CA SER A 451 -2.16 47.56 31.33
C SER A 451 -1.53 46.70 32.43
N LYS A 452 -0.20 46.45 32.41
CA LYS A 452 0.48 45.58 33.39
C LYS A 452 0.43 46.07 34.85
N ASN A 453 0.22 47.37 35.06
CA ASN A 453 0.23 48.00 36.38
C ASN A 453 -1.18 48.45 36.82
N MET A 454 -2.25 47.97 36.16
CA MET A 454 -3.64 48.33 36.48
C MET A 454 -4.20 47.45 37.60
N ASN A 455 -5.12 48.01 38.40
CA ASN A 455 -5.89 47.26 39.40
C ASN A 455 -6.84 46.26 38.71
N GLU A 456 -7.28 45.21 39.43
CA GLU A 456 -8.09 44.13 38.85
C GLU A 456 -9.41 44.59 38.20
N GLU A 457 -10.10 45.55 38.80
CA GLU A 457 -11.36 46.09 38.26
C GLU A 457 -11.14 46.91 36.98
N ASP A 458 -10.08 47.72 36.95
CA ASP A 458 -9.67 48.48 35.76
C ASP A 458 -9.19 47.57 34.62
N LEU A 459 -8.52 46.47 34.97
CA LEU A 459 -8.05 45.45 34.03
C LEU A 459 -9.23 44.77 33.32
N LEU A 460 -10.30 44.44 34.06
CA LEU A 460 -11.50 43.82 33.52
C LEU A 460 -12.25 44.76 32.56
N ASN A 461 -12.40 46.03 32.93
CA ASN A 461 -12.99 47.07 32.08
C ASN A 461 -12.15 47.31 30.82
N PHE A 462 -10.82 47.33 30.95
CA PHE A 462 -9.89 47.44 29.85
C PHE A 462 -10.04 46.28 28.85
N TYR A 463 -10.04 45.02 29.32
CA TYR A 463 -10.24 43.86 28.45
C TYR A 463 -11.62 43.86 27.77
N THR A 464 -12.65 44.31 28.47
CA THR A 464 -14.00 44.46 27.91
C THR A 464 -13.99 45.46 26.75
N LYS A 465 -13.35 46.62 26.92
CA LYS A 465 -13.16 47.63 25.87
C LYS A 465 -12.34 47.09 24.69
N LEU A 466 -11.27 46.36 24.96
CA LEU A 466 -10.41 45.74 23.95
C LEU A 466 -11.17 44.69 23.12
N SER A 467 -12.01 43.89 23.79
CA SER A 467 -12.87 42.91 23.14
C SER A 467 -13.85 43.58 22.17
N LYS A 468 -14.48 44.69 22.59
CA LYS A 468 -15.38 45.48 21.73
C LYS A 468 -14.65 46.07 20.52
N ALA A 469 -13.48 46.68 20.74
CA ALA A 469 -12.65 47.21 19.65
C ALA A 469 -12.22 46.12 18.66
N LYS A 470 -11.91 44.91 19.16
CA LYS A 470 -11.61 43.74 18.32
C LYS A 470 -12.82 43.32 17.47
N PHE A 471 -14.00 43.28 18.05
CA PHE A 471 -15.23 42.98 17.30
C PHE A 471 -15.49 44.02 16.20
N GLU A 472 -15.34 45.32 16.50
CA GLU A 472 -15.46 46.40 15.51
C GLU A 472 -14.42 46.29 14.40
N HIS A 473 -13.17 45.96 14.73
CA HIS A 473 -12.12 45.75 13.74
C HIS A 473 -12.41 44.54 12.82
N ILE A 474 -12.92 43.44 13.39
CA ILE A 474 -13.36 42.26 12.62
C ILE A 474 -14.56 42.60 11.73
N ALA A 475 -15.50 43.42 12.19
CA ALA A 475 -16.63 43.90 11.40
C ALA A 475 -16.14 44.72 10.19
N LYS A 476 -15.25 45.71 10.40
CA LYS A 476 -14.62 46.49 9.32
C LYS A 476 -13.89 45.61 8.30
N ARG A 477 -13.23 44.54 8.78
CA ARG A 477 -12.58 43.55 7.90
C ARG A 477 -13.57 42.82 7.00
N ASN A 478 -14.73 42.46 7.54
CA ASN A 478 -15.78 41.78 6.78
C ASN A 478 -16.44 42.74 5.78
N ASP A 479 -16.74 43.98 6.21
CA ASP A 479 -17.33 45.02 5.36
C ASP A 479 -16.41 45.42 4.20
N ALA A 480 -15.09 45.37 4.41
CA ALA A 480 -14.10 45.57 3.36
C ALA A 480 -14.11 44.48 2.27
N GLY A 481 -14.90 43.41 2.42
CA GLY A 481 -15.13 42.43 1.38
C GLY A 481 -13.92 41.54 1.06
N LEU A 482 -12.98 41.40 2.00
CA LEU A 482 -11.75 40.61 1.81
C LEU A 482 -12.05 39.14 1.48
N ASN A 483 -13.17 38.62 1.98
CA ASN A 483 -13.63 37.25 1.70
C ASN A 483 -14.39 37.10 0.37
N ASN A 484 -14.86 38.20 -0.25
CA ASN A 484 -15.73 38.15 -1.43
C ASN A 484 -15.11 37.38 -2.61
N TYR A 485 -13.79 37.50 -2.80
CA TYR A 485 -13.09 36.72 -3.83
C TYR A 485 -13.08 35.23 -3.50
N ARG A 486 -12.78 34.87 -2.24
CA ARG A 486 -12.71 33.47 -1.80
C ARG A 486 -14.09 32.80 -1.88
N ASP A 487 -15.13 33.51 -1.48
CA ASP A 487 -16.52 33.02 -1.52
C ASP A 487 -17.00 32.87 -2.97
N SER A 488 -16.75 33.86 -3.81
CA SER A 488 -17.05 33.79 -5.25
C SER A 488 -16.31 32.63 -5.93
N LYS A 489 -15.03 32.42 -5.57
CA LYS A 489 -14.22 31.30 -6.09
C LYS A 489 -14.76 29.95 -5.65
N ASN A 490 -15.18 29.81 -4.40
CA ASN A 490 -15.78 28.59 -3.88
C ASN A 490 -17.13 28.31 -4.55
N LYS A 491 -17.98 29.33 -4.70
CA LYS A 491 -19.26 29.24 -5.41
C LYS A 491 -19.08 28.78 -6.86
N PHE A 492 -18.14 29.38 -7.58
CA PHE A 492 -17.79 28.97 -8.94
C PHE A 492 -17.31 27.52 -9.02
N LYS A 493 -16.40 27.09 -8.11
CA LYS A 493 -15.96 25.69 -8.04
C LYS A 493 -17.13 24.72 -7.83
N ASN A 494 -18.03 25.04 -6.90
CA ASN A 494 -19.21 24.24 -6.63
C ASN A 494 -20.14 24.16 -7.84
N GLN A 495 -20.38 25.28 -8.55
CA GLN A 495 -21.20 25.29 -9.76
C GLN A 495 -20.62 24.44 -10.89
N VAL A 496 -19.31 24.55 -11.15
CA VAL A 496 -18.62 23.73 -12.16
C VAL A 496 -18.70 22.25 -11.79
N GLN A 497 -18.51 21.91 -10.52
CA GLN A 497 -18.59 20.55 -10.02
C GLN A 497 -20.02 19.98 -10.13
N ASN A 498 -21.04 20.75 -9.72
CA ASN A 498 -22.45 20.35 -9.83
C ASN A 498 -22.84 20.10 -11.29
N ARG A 499 -22.42 20.95 -12.23
CA ARG A 499 -22.70 20.73 -13.66
C ARG A 499 -22.09 19.43 -14.18
N LYS A 500 -20.83 19.15 -13.82
CA LYS A 500 -20.16 17.90 -14.17
C LYS A 500 -20.89 16.70 -13.57
N GLN A 501 -21.33 16.80 -12.32
CA GLN A 501 -22.10 15.75 -11.65
C GLN A 501 -23.46 15.52 -12.32
N ASN A 502 -24.22 16.58 -12.61
CA ASN A 502 -25.51 16.49 -13.29
C ASN A 502 -25.39 15.84 -14.69
N PHE A 503 -24.38 16.22 -15.47
CA PHE A 503 -24.12 15.60 -16.77
C PHE A 503 -23.72 14.12 -16.65
N ASN A 504 -22.95 13.76 -15.62
CA ASN A 504 -22.63 12.36 -15.34
C ASN A 504 -23.86 11.56 -14.89
N LEU A 505 -24.75 12.17 -14.11
CA LEU A 505 -25.99 11.57 -13.65
C LEU A 505 -26.93 11.32 -14.82
N LEU A 506 -27.06 12.27 -15.76
CA LEU A 506 -27.83 12.10 -17.00
C LEU A 506 -27.32 10.94 -17.86
N LYS A 507 -25.99 10.79 -18.00
CA LYS A 507 -25.41 9.64 -18.71
C LYS A 507 -25.77 8.31 -18.02
N GLU A 508 -25.88 8.30 -16.70
CA GLU A 508 -26.23 7.11 -15.93
C GLU A 508 -27.72 6.78 -16.02
N THR A 509 -28.60 7.77 -15.93
CA THR A 509 -30.05 7.56 -16.03
C THR A 509 -30.44 7.01 -17.40
N LEU A 510 -29.94 7.60 -18.49
CA LEU A 510 -30.19 7.12 -19.84
C LEU A 510 -29.78 5.65 -20.04
N PHE A 511 -28.65 5.26 -19.44
CA PHE A 511 -28.14 3.89 -19.51
C PHE A 511 -28.98 2.92 -18.67
N LEU A 512 -29.42 3.34 -17.48
CA LEU A 512 -30.31 2.53 -16.64
C LEU A 512 -31.67 2.31 -17.30
N ASP A 513 -32.22 3.32 -17.97
CA ASP A 513 -33.47 3.20 -18.71
C ASP A 513 -33.34 2.26 -19.92
N PHE A 514 -32.20 2.30 -20.62
CA PHE A 514 -31.88 1.32 -21.65
C PHE A 514 -31.85 -0.10 -21.10
N ASN A 515 -31.12 -0.32 -20.00
CA ASN A 515 -31.05 -1.65 -19.37
C ASN A 515 -32.43 -2.14 -18.92
N LYS A 516 -33.28 -1.27 -18.36
CA LYS A 516 -34.66 -1.62 -18.02
C LYS A 516 -35.45 -2.04 -19.25
N LYS A 517 -35.40 -1.29 -20.35
CA LYS A 517 -36.10 -1.62 -21.60
C LYS A 517 -35.65 -2.96 -22.19
N VAL A 518 -34.34 -3.22 -22.20
CA VAL A 518 -33.79 -4.51 -22.66
C VAL A 518 -34.29 -5.65 -21.79
N LEU A 519 -34.29 -5.48 -20.47
CA LEU A 519 -34.79 -6.48 -19.52
C LEU A 519 -36.29 -6.73 -19.74
N THR A 520 -37.11 -5.69 -19.94
CA THR A 520 -38.55 -5.84 -20.21
C THR A 520 -38.81 -6.60 -21.50
N LYS A 521 -38.10 -6.28 -22.59
CA LYS A 521 -38.23 -7.03 -23.86
C LYS A 521 -37.83 -8.49 -23.71
N TYR A 522 -36.75 -8.75 -22.97
CA TYR A 522 -36.30 -10.11 -22.69
C TYR A 522 -37.35 -10.89 -21.88
N LYS A 523 -37.93 -10.29 -20.84
CA LYS A 523 -39.02 -10.91 -20.07
C LYS A 523 -40.25 -11.21 -20.92
N GLN A 524 -40.64 -10.29 -21.80
CA GLN A 524 -41.76 -10.48 -22.73
C GLN A 524 -41.51 -11.65 -23.69
N ALA A 525 -40.31 -11.76 -24.27
CA ALA A 525 -39.95 -12.84 -25.18
C ALA A 525 -40.05 -14.24 -24.53
N PHE A 526 -39.76 -14.33 -23.23
CA PHE A 526 -39.81 -15.58 -22.47
C PHE A 526 -41.08 -15.74 -21.60
N LYS A 527 -42.10 -14.88 -21.78
CA LYS A 527 -43.38 -14.90 -21.04
C LYS A 527 -43.23 -14.99 -19.51
N VAL A 528 -42.25 -14.28 -18.95
CA VAL A 528 -41.95 -14.33 -17.51
C VAL A 528 -42.69 -13.21 -16.77
N LYS A 529 -43.51 -13.55 -15.77
CA LYS A 529 -44.14 -12.60 -14.85
C LYS A 529 -43.18 -12.20 -13.71
N ASP A 530 -43.22 -10.93 -13.33
CA ASP A 530 -42.46 -10.40 -12.20
C ASP A 530 -43.14 -10.74 -10.88
N LEU A 531 -42.44 -11.42 -9.97
CA LEU A 531 -42.93 -11.75 -8.62
C LEU A 531 -43.14 -10.51 -7.73
N ALA A 532 -42.80 -9.30 -8.20
CA ALA A 532 -42.82 -8.08 -7.40
C ALA A 532 -44.18 -7.35 -7.39
N THR A 533 -45.17 -7.80 -8.16
CA THR A 533 -46.48 -7.13 -8.26
C THR A 533 -47.66 -7.91 -7.67
N GLU A 534 -47.45 -9.14 -7.17
CA GLU A 534 -48.50 -9.94 -6.51
C GLU A 534 -48.35 -10.01 -4.98
N GLY A 535 -47.45 -9.20 -4.40
CA GLY A 535 -47.33 -8.99 -2.95
C GLY A 535 -47.86 -7.62 -2.55
N GLY A 536 -49.12 -7.33 -2.86
CA GLY A 536 -49.83 -6.15 -2.37
C GLY A 536 -50.52 -6.47 -1.05
N MET A 537 -49.80 -6.30 0.06
CA MET A 537 -50.21 -5.83 1.41
C MET A 537 -49.08 -6.08 2.40
#